data_AF-A0A2M7A5Z4-F1
#
_entry.id   AF-A0A2M7A5Z4-F1
#
_cell.length_a   1.000
_cell.length_b   1.000
_cell.length_c   1.000
_cell.angle_alpha   90.00
_cell.angle_beta   90.00
_cell.angle_gamma   90.00
#
_symmetry.space_group_name_H-M   'P 1'
#
loop_
_entity.id
_entity.type
_entity.pdbx_description
1 polymer ?
#
loop_
_entity_poly.entity_id
_entity_poly.type
_entity_poly.pdbx_seq_one_letter_code
_entity_poly.pdbx_strand_id
1 'polypeptide(L)'
;MTNLRNIWYTRCCSFHCCDPGFGVGCDFGLCESAEYFTAFKPGQQFWRATYLKGQNDMDQNANDGKRRAAERSHHSVPVRLFLAMCICGVAATIGVSPCGGEDMPYTDSPVIPDAQTGSLYPFLSATAARSPLELSFLRDPFKNVETWKRKARTKVLSLLHYSPPRCAPRAEVVERVDCGEYVRERLYFNTTPDIRVPAYLLLPKGEKKRRPAIVALHDHGAFFPWGKEKVIATNNEHPALTEFKRTAYSGRSYGSELAKRGYVVIAIDMFYWGERRMQLASDPPTWRDPTKMSLEDVAQFNRRSSASAPLMATGLFEAGVTWAGVMFMDDIRTVDYLVTRPEVDPNRIGCCGLSVGGFRSAHLAGLDPHIKAAVVVGWMSTYGSMLQNKLTSIGFMKVIPGLYQYMDLPDVVSMTVPGGLMIINGTQDGLFPLDGVYASFDKIAAVYRKAGVPERFQGVTYDGPHEFNAEMQEKAFTWLDRWLKP
;
A
#
# COMPACT_ATOMS: atom_id res chain seq x y z
N MET A 1 19.92 58.13 -0.01
CA MET A 1 20.27 57.11 1.00
C MET A 1 19.83 55.76 0.44
N THR A 2 20.61 55.17 -0.48
CA THR A 2 21.49 53.98 -0.27
C THR A 2 20.72 52.72 0.20
N ASN A 3 20.40 51.75 -0.69
CA ASN A 3 21.23 50.61 -1.20
C ASN A 3 21.16 49.39 -0.24
N LEU A 4 21.01 48.10 -0.59
CA LEU A 4 21.17 47.23 -1.80
C LEU A 4 20.22 46.00 -1.64
N ARG A 5 19.54 45.43 -2.65
CA ARG A 5 19.96 44.49 -3.74
C ARG A 5 20.83 43.29 -3.32
N ASN A 6 20.31 42.07 -3.55
CA ASN A 6 21.04 41.02 -4.27
C ASN A 6 20.07 40.02 -4.93
N ILE A 7 20.06 40.09 -6.26
CA ILE A 7 19.52 39.14 -7.23
C ILE A 7 20.75 38.46 -7.82
N TRP A 8 20.76 37.13 -7.95
CA TRP A 8 21.68 36.44 -8.85
C TRP A 8 20.90 35.82 -10.00
N TYR A 9 21.05 36.46 -11.16
CA TYR A 9 20.89 35.86 -12.48
C TYR A 9 22.20 35.16 -12.85
N THR A 10 22.12 33.99 -13.49
CA THR A 10 23.22 33.50 -14.33
C THR A 10 22.70 33.28 -15.74
N ARG A 11 23.38 33.94 -16.69
CA ARG A 11 23.05 34.07 -18.11
C ARG A 11 23.37 32.81 -18.90
N CYS A 12 22.61 32.64 -19.98
CA CYS A 12 22.95 31.86 -21.17
C CYS A 12 24.34 32.21 -21.73
N CYS A 13 25.10 31.18 -22.12
CA CYS A 13 26.08 31.26 -23.19
C CYS A 13 25.60 30.37 -24.33
N SER A 14 25.26 31.00 -25.45
CA SER A 14 25.07 30.35 -26.74
C SER A 14 26.44 30.14 -27.39
N PHE A 15 26.75 28.91 -27.79
CA PHE A 15 27.72 28.64 -28.85
C PHE A 15 27.12 27.59 -29.78
N HIS A 16 26.88 27.99 -31.02
CA HIS A 16 26.69 27.11 -32.17
C HIS A 16 28.06 26.87 -32.80
N CYS A 17 28.46 25.62 -32.98
CA CYS A 17 29.32 25.17 -34.07
C CYS A 17 29.04 23.68 -34.33
N CYS A 18 29.04 23.33 -35.61
CA CYS A 18 28.50 22.12 -36.21
C CYS A 18 29.38 20.86 -36.07
N ASP A 19 28.70 19.71 -35.91
CA ASP A 19 28.89 18.40 -36.57
C ASP A 19 30.12 17.51 -36.25
N PRO A 20 30.16 16.21 -36.67
CA PRO A 20 29.82 15.07 -35.81
C PRO A 20 30.96 14.05 -35.69
N GLY A 21 30.90 13.16 -34.70
CA GLY A 21 31.65 11.89 -34.75
C GLY A 21 32.20 11.37 -33.44
N PHE A 22 32.16 10.03 -33.33
CA PHE A 22 32.78 9.17 -32.34
C PHE A 22 32.05 9.02 -31.00
N GLY A 23 31.31 7.92 -30.93
CA GLY A 23 30.82 7.35 -29.70
C GLY A 23 31.93 6.76 -28.86
N VAL A 24 31.74 6.88 -27.54
CA VAL A 24 32.25 5.94 -26.54
C VAL A 24 31.16 5.85 -25.48
N GLY A 25 30.62 4.64 -25.32
CA GLY A 25 29.61 4.33 -24.32
C GLY A 25 30.16 4.54 -22.91
N CYS A 26 29.34 5.17 -22.06
CA CYS A 26 29.52 5.10 -20.61
C CYS A 26 28.44 4.15 -20.08
N ASP A 27 28.88 2.95 -19.71
CA ASP A 27 28.11 1.99 -18.93
C ASP A 27 27.78 2.59 -17.56
N PHE A 28 26.53 3.04 -17.39
CA PHE A 28 25.92 3.13 -16.07
C PHE A 28 25.35 1.76 -15.73
N GLY A 29 26.11 1.00 -14.92
CA GLY A 29 25.65 -0.23 -14.29
C GLY A 29 24.48 0.06 -13.34
N LEU A 30 23.26 0.02 -13.87
CA LEU A 30 22.04 -0.19 -13.12
C LEU A 30 22.02 -1.65 -12.69
N CYS A 31 22.14 -1.90 -11.39
CA CYS A 31 21.96 -3.23 -10.84
C CYS A 31 20.48 -3.60 -11.00
N GLU A 32 20.22 -4.55 -11.90
CA GLU A 32 18.91 -5.01 -12.33
C GLU A 32 18.13 -5.74 -11.23
N SER A 33 16.86 -5.33 -11.13
CA SER A 33 15.64 -6.10 -10.87
C SER A 33 15.74 -7.53 -10.33
N ALA A 34 15.13 -7.73 -9.15
CA ALA A 34 14.49 -8.99 -8.80
C ALA A 34 13.17 -9.14 -9.60
N GLU A 35 13.21 -9.94 -10.66
CA GLU A 35 12.02 -10.43 -11.34
C GLU A 35 11.27 -11.42 -10.46
N TYR A 36 9.97 -11.19 -10.22
CA TYR A 36 9.05 -12.24 -9.75
C TYR A 36 7.72 -12.08 -10.48
N PHE A 37 7.46 -12.95 -11.46
CA PHE A 37 6.15 -13.15 -12.05
C PHE A 37 5.74 -14.64 -12.00
N THR A 38 4.57 -14.85 -11.39
CA THR A 38 3.46 -15.76 -11.75
C THR A 38 3.71 -17.23 -12.13
N ALA A 39 3.11 -18.11 -11.32
CA ALA A 39 2.36 -19.33 -11.66
C ALA A 39 2.81 -20.19 -12.87
N PHE A 40 3.42 -21.34 -12.57
CA PHE A 40 3.71 -22.42 -13.52
C PHE A 40 2.45 -23.22 -13.91
N LYS A 41 2.33 -23.56 -15.19
CA LYS A 41 1.67 -24.80 -15.67
C LYS A 41 2.74 -25.89 -15.88
N PRO A 42 2.44 -27.18 -15.68
CA PRO A 42 3.45 -28.23 -15.64
C PRO A 42 3.84 -28.77 -17.02
N GLY A 43 5.13 -29.08 -17.17
CA GLY A 43 5.66 -30.01 -18.17
C GLY A 43 6.38 -29.36 -19.34
N GLN A 44 7.72 -29.20 -19.22
CA GLN A 44 8.73 -29.59 -20.22
C GLN A 44 10.12 -29.50 -19.56
N GLN A 45 11.00 -30.48 -19.85
CA GLN A 45 12.34 -30.64 -19.28
C GLN A 45 13.44 -30.04 -20.16
N PHE A 46 14.60 -29.80 -19.52
CA PHE A 46 15.98 -29.63 -20.02
C PHE A 46 16.38 -28.20 -20.48
N TRP A 47 17.62 -27.68 -20.31
CA TRP A 47 18.95 -28.23 -20.01
C TRP A 47 19.76 -27.29 -19.09
N ARG A 48 20.63 -27.85 -18.24
CA ARG A 48 21.67 -27.14 -17.45
C ARG A 48 22.84 -26.71 -18.35
N ALA A 49 23.34 -25.49 -18.20
CA ALA A 49 24.66 -25.10 -18.68
C ALA A 49 25.53 -24.58 -17.51
N THR A 50 26.62 -25.30 -17.27
CA THR A 50 27.67 -25.05 -16.29
C THR A 50 28.65 -24.02 -16.88
N TYR A 51 28.98 -22.94 -16.17
CA TYR A 51 30.07 -22.05 -16.58
C TYR A 51 31.40 -22.57 -16.04
N LEU A 52 32.29 -22.95 -16.96
CA LEU A 52 33.67 -23.35 -16.71
C LEU A 52 34.60 -22.13 -16.75
N LYS A 53 35.56 -22.15 -15.82
CA LYS A 53 36.68 -21.22 -15.64
C LYS A 53 37.67 -21.37 -16.81
N GLY A 54 38.05 -20.27 -17.46
CA GLY A 54 39.11 -20.23 -18.46
C GLY A 54 40.33 -19.47 -17.92
N GLN A 55 41.41 -20.21 -17.64
CA GLN A 55 42.77 -19.69 -17.53
C GLN A 55 43.27 -19.27 -18.91
N ASN A 56 44.11 -18.25 -18.98
CA ASN A 56 45.12 -18.12 -20.03
C ASN A 56 46.38 -17.51 -19.42
N ASP A 57 47.40 -18.36 -19.28
CA ASP A 57 48.81 -17.97 -19.24
C ASP A 57 49.23 -17.58 -20.67
N MET A 58 50.02 -16.52 -20.78
CA MET A 58 51.04 -16.39 -21.83
C MET A 58 52.21 -15.58 -21.28
N ASP A 59 53.39 -16.13 -21.54
CA ASP A 59 54.66 -15.87 -20.89
C ASP A 59 55.59 -15.05 -21.81
N GLN A 60 56.55 -14.35 -21.20
CA GLN A 60 57.83 -13.84 -21.73
C GLN A 60 57.87 -12.63 -22.71
N ASN A 61 58.46 -11.51 -22.25
CA ASN A 61 59.84 -11.15 -22.60
C ASN A 61 60.40 -9.95 -21.80
N ALA A 62 61.71 -10.00 -21.55
CA ALA A 62 62.52 -9.08 -20.76
C ALA A 62 62.88 -7.77 -21.48
N ASN A 63 63.09 -6.66 -20.74
CA ASN A 63 64.41 -6.11 -20.35
C ASN A 63 64.39 -4.60 -20.06
N ASP A 64 65.21 -4.22 -19.07
CA ASP A 64 65.92 -2.96 -18.86
C ASP A 64 65.19 -1.61 -18.60
N GLY A 65 65.64 -0.95 -17.51
CA GLY A 65 65.92 0.49 -17.59
C GLY A 65 65.51 1.40 -16.44
N LYS A 66 66.36 1.47 -15.40
CA LYS A 66 66.82 2.71 -14.73
C LYS A 66 65.80 3.67 -14.04
N ARG A 67 65.91 3.68 -12.70
CA ARG A 67 66.38 4.78 -11.81
C ARG A 67 65.59 6.11 -11.69
N ARG A 68 65.54 6.53 -10.40
CA ARG A 68 65.39 7.88 -9.80
C ARG A 68 63.95 8.39 -9.67
N ALA A 69 63.58 9.17 -8.66
CA ALA A 69 64.09 9.52 -7.33
C ALA A 69 63.01 10.49 -6.81
N ALA A 70 62.42 10.19 -5.66
CA ALA A 70 61.42 11.07 -5.05
C ALA A 70 62.13 12.12 -4.19
N GLU A 71 61.87 13.39 -4.46
CA GLU A 71 62.12 14.50 -3.54
C GLU A 71 61.16 15.65 -3.90
N ARG A 72 60.17 15.89 -3.05
CA ARG A 72 59.49 17.19 -2.94
C ARG A 72 59.20 17.48 -1.48
N SER A 73 59.84 18.54 -1.00
CA SER A 73 59.61 19.22 0.26
C SER A 73 58.34 20.07 0.19
N HIS A 74 57.54 20.04 1.26
CA HIS A 74 56.53 21.06 1.53
C HIS A 74 56.59 21.46 3.02
N HIS A 75 56.64 22.78 3.24
CA HIS A 75 56.58 23.42 4.55
C HIS A 75 55.13 23.59 5.05
N SER A 76 54.99 23.46 6.39
CA SER A 76 54.07 24.13 7.33
C SER A 76 52.54 23.87 7.28
N VAL A 77 52.06 22.85 8.04
CA VAL A 77 51.33 22.87 9.35
C VAL A 77 50.47 24.12 9.72
N PRO A 78 49.36 24.07 10.52
CA PRO A 78 48.67 22.94 11.24
C PRO A 78 47.11 22.92 11.14
N VAL A 79 46.45 21.76 11.36
CA VAL A 79 45.27 21.66 12.26
C VAL A 79 45.23 20.26 12.91
N ARG A 80 44.90 20.28 14.20
CA ARG A 80 44.97 19.23 15.23
C ARG A 80 44.12 17.98 14.95
N LEU A 81 44.73 16.80 15.11
CA LEU A 81 44.04 15.54 15.41
C LEU A 81 44.83 14.81 16.51
N PHE A 82 44.21 14.58 17.67
CA PHE A 82 44.81 13.83 18.78
C PHE A 82 44.17 12.45 18.81
N LEU A 83 44.94 11.40 18.49
CA LEU A 83 44.68 10.05 18.99
C LEU A 83 46.01 9.33 19.24
N ALA A 84 46.14 8.84 20.47
CA ALA A 84 46.92 7.69 20.94
C ALA A 84 48.44 7.64 20.67
N MET A 85 49.22 7.59 21.76
CA MET A 85 50.41 6.72 21.82
C MET A 85 50.38 5.88 23.09
N CYS A 86 50.52 4.58 22.86
CA CYS A 86 50.86 3.54 23.81
C CYS A 86 52.22 3.81 24.47
N ILE A 87 52.31 3.51 25.77
CA ILE A 87 53.57 3.08 26.39
C ILE A 87 53.25 1.80 27.16
N CYS A 88 53.93 0.72 26.78
CA CYS A 88 53.92 -0.57 27.46
C CYS A 88 54.83 -0.55 28.71
N GLY A 89 54.39 -1.31 29.72
CA GLY A 89 55.28 -2.04 30.62
C GLY A 89 55.30 -1.55 32.06
N VAL A 90 54.63 -2.28 32.97
CA VAL A 90 55.25 -3.19 33.96
C VAL A 90 54.12 -4.06 34.54
N ALA A 91 54.39 -5.36 34.61
CA ALA A 91 53.48 -6.39 35.10
C ALA A 91 53.31 -6.34 36.63
N ALA A 92 52.06 -6.46 37.09
CA ALA A 92 51.73 -6.97 38.42
C ALA A 92 50.50 -7.87 38.30
N THR A 93 50.74 -9.16 38.51
CA THR A 93 49.77 -10.25 38.50
C THR A 93 48.76 -10.11 39.65
N ILE A 94 47.50 -9.89 39.32
CA ILE A 94 46.36 -10.20 40.19
C ILE A 94 45.46 -11.13 39.37
N GLY A 95 45.33 -12.37 39.83
CA GLY A 95 44.54 -13.40 39.17
C GLY A 95 43.07 -13.01 39.14
N VAL A 96 42.55 -12.77 37.94
CA VAL A 96 41.13 -12.78 37.65
C VAL A 96 40.88 -14.05 36.86
N SER A 97 40.13 -15.00 37.43
CA SER A 97 39.65 -16.17 36.70
C SER A 97 38.91 -15.71 35.45
N PRO A 98 39.27 -16.18 34.24
CA PRO A 98 38.38 -16.06 33.11
C PRO A 98 37.15 -16.91 33.43
N CYS A 99 35.99 -16.29 33.54
CA CYS A 99 34.73 -17.01 33.46
C CYS A 99 34.77 -17.78 32.13
N GLY A 100 34.62 -19.10 32.20
CA GLY A 100 34.62 -19.97 31.03
C GLY A 100 33.57 -19.53 30.03
N GLY A 101 34.01 -18.81 29.00
CA GLY A 101 33.33 -18.81 27.73
C GLY A 101 33.66 -20.15 27.09
N GLU A 102 32.70 -21.06 27.05
CA GLU A 102 32.80 -22.19 26.14
C GLU A 102 32.92 -21.60 24.73
N ASP A 103 34.09 -21.79 24.11
CA ASP A 103 34.28 -21.58 22.68
C ASP A 103 33.33 -22.56 21.96
N MET A 104 32.13 -22.07 21.65
CA MET A 104 31.20 -22.78 20.77
C MET A 104 31.90 -22.96 19.43
N PRO A 105 32.09 -24.20 18.94
CA PRO A 105 32.71 -24.42 17.66
C PRO A 105 31.88 -23.72 16.59
N TYR A 106 32.50 -22.80 15.86
CA TYR A 106 31.91 -22.18 14.68
C TYR A 106 31.87 -23.23 13.57
N THR A 107 30.82 -24.05 13.55
CA THR A 107 30.55 -24.96 12.45
C THR A 107 29.13 -24.81 11.93
N ASP A 108 29.09 -24.78 10.60
CA ASP A 108 27.99 -24.82 9.65
C ASP A 108 27.28 -23.51 9.33
N SER A 109 27.31 -23.19 8.04
CA SER A 109 26.63 -22.06 7.40
C SER A 109 25.23 -21.87 7.98
N PRO A 110 24.84 -20.64 8.36
CA PRO A 110 23.55 -20.40 9.00
C PRO A 110 22.41 -20.92 8.12
N VAL A 111 21.52 -21.73 8.70
CA VAL A 111 20.31 -22.19 8.01
C VAL A 111 19.49 -20.95 7.64
N ILE A 112 19.41 -20.66 6.34
CA ILE A 112 18.63 -19.54 5.82
C ILE A 112 17.15 -19.95 5.83
N PRO A 113 16.27 -19.27 6.58
CA PRO A 113 14.86 -19.60 6.60
C PRO A 113 14.21 -19.40 5.23
N ASP A 114 13.21 -20.23 4.91
CA ASP A 114 12.32 -20.02 3.76
C ASP A 114 11.36 -18.86 4.04
N ALA A 115 11.87 -17.64 3.83
CA ALA A 115 11.20 -16.38 4.08
C ALA A 115 11.54 -15.36 2.98
N GLN A 116 10.62 -14.46 2.66
CA GLN A 116 10.82 -13.39 1.66
C GLN A 116 12.03 -12.51 1.92
N THR A 117 12.44 -12.37 3.18
CA THR A 117 13.62 -11.58 3.59
C THR A 117 14.86 -12.42 3.86
N GLY A 118 14.82 -13.72 3.52
CA GLY A 118 15.93 -14.65 3.65
C GLY A 118 16.58 -14.62 5.04
N SER A 119 17.90 -14.47 5.07
CA SER A 119 18.71 -14.46 6.29
C SER A 119 18.38 -13.32 7.28
N LEU A 120 17.62 -12.31 6.86
CA LEU A 120 17.17 -11.21 7.73
C LEU A 120 15.83 -11.48 8.42
N TYR A 121 15.11 -12.55 8.04
CA TYR A 121 13.83 -12.89 8.67
C TYR A 121 13.91 -13.09 10.20
N PRO A 122 14.94 -13.75 10.78
CA PRO A 122 15.03 -13.91 12.23
C PRO A 122 15.04 -12.58 12.99
N PHE A 123 15.67 -11.53 12.43
CA PHE A 123 15.64 -10.19 13.02
C PHE A 123 14.23 -9.59 13.01
N LEU A 124 13.52 -9.68 11.89
CA LEU A 124 12.15 -9.18 11.76
C LEU A 124 11.19 -9.93 12.68
N SER A 125 11.27 -11.26 12.70
CA SER A 125 10.46 -12.12 13.55
C SER A 125 10.69 -11.86 15.04
N ALA A 126 11.96 -11.77 15.47
CA ALA A 126 12.30 -11.46 16.86
C ALA A 126 11.84 -10.05 17.28
N THR A 127 11.91 -9.08 16.38
CA THR A 127 11.41 -7.71 16.63
C THR A 127 9.89 -7.72 16.78
N ALA A 128 9.19 -8.38 15.85
CA ALA A 128 7.75 -8.53 15.86
C ALA A 128 7.23 -9.26 17.10
N ALA A 129 7.91 -10.32 17.54
CA ALA A 129 7.54 -11.10 18.73
C ALA A 129 7.64 -10.28 20.03
N ARG A 130 8.45 -9.21 20.06
CA ARG A 130 8.57 -8.30 21.21
C ARG A 130 7.48 -7.22 21.25
N SER A 131 6.68 -7.08 20.20
CA SER A 131 5.61 -6.10 20.16
C SER A 131 4.54 -6.40 21.22
N PRO A 132 4.26 -5.46 22.16
CA PRO A 132 3.32 -5.73 23.25
C PRO A 132 1.85 -5.75 22.82
N LEU A 133 1.53 -5.20 21.65
CA LEU A 133 0.17 -5.02 21.14
C LEU A 133 -0.75 -4.37 22.19
N GLU A 134 -0.23 -3.35 22.87
CA GLU A 134 -0.80 -2.79 24.10
C GLU A 134 -2.20 -2.18 23.91
N LEU A 135 -2.60 -1.87 22.68
CA LEU A 135 -3.91 -1.33 22.33
C LEU A 135 -4.86 -2.38 21.73
N SER A 136 -4.60 -3.68 21.89
CA SER A 136 -5.62 -4.69 21.57
C SER A 136 -6.78 -4.64 22.56
N PHE A 137 -8.03 -4.62 22.07
CA PHE A 137 -9.21 -4.58 22.93
C PHE A 137 -9.31 -5.81 23.83
N LEU A 138 -8.72 -6.94 23.45
CA LEU A 138 -8.79 -8.17 24.24
C LEU A 138 -8.01 -8.08 25.54
N ARG A 139 -7.04 -7.18 25.66
CA ARG A 139 -6.26 -6.99 26.88
C ARG A 139 -7.13 -6.52 28.05
N ASP A 140 -6.73 -6.90 29.26
CA ASP A 140 -7.48 -6.65 30.49
C ASP A 140 -7.81 -5.19 30.81
N PRO A 141 -6.92 -4.20 30.57
CA PRO A 141 -7.21 -2.81 30.89
C PRO A 141 -8.41 -2.24 30.11
N PHE A 142 -8.77 -2.83 28.97
CA PHE A 142 -9.90 -2.37 28.17
C PHE A 142 -11.18 -3.14 28.52
N LYS A 143 -12.04 -2.50 29.32
CA LYS A 143 -13.40 -2.96 29.61
C LYS A 143 -14.48 -2.12 28.90
N ASN A 144 -14.13 -0.92 28.44
CA ASN A 144 -15.04 0.02 27.78
C ASN A 144 -14.63 0.24 26.31
N VAL A 145 -15.52 -0.11 25.38
CA VAL A 145 -15.29 -0.06 23.93
C VAL A 145 -14.97 1.36 23.44
N GLU A 146 -15.70 2.38 23.89
CA GLU A 146 -15.51 3.75 23.42
C GLU A 146 -14.18 4.35 23.90
N THR A 147 -13.78 4.05 25.13
CA THR A 147 -12.48 4.48 25.67
C THR A 147 -11.33 3.81 24.92
N TRP A 148 -11.47 2.53 24.60
CA TRP A 148 -10.51 1.80 23.77
C TRP A 148 -10.42 2.39 22.36
N LYS A 149 -11.55 2.50 21.65
CA LYS A 149 -11.62 3.06 20.29
C LYS A 149 -10.99 4.44 20.19
N ARG A 150 -11.22 5.32 21.17
CA ARG A 150 -10.59 6.65 21.21
C ARG A 150 -9.07 6.53 21.24
N LYS A 151 -8.51 5.72 22.15
CA LYS A 151 -7.05 5.53 22.27
C LYS A 151 -6.45 4.86 21.02
N ALA A 152 -7.05 3.77 20.57
CA ALA A 152 -6.62 3.02 19.39
C ALA A 152 -6.65 3.90 18.13
N ARG A 153 -7.78 4.58 17.85
CA ARG A 153 -7.93 5.46 16.68
C ARG A 153 -6.95 6.61 16.70
N THR A 154 -6.79 7.30 17.83
CA THR A 154 -5.79 8.37 17.96
C THR A 154 -4.39 7.85 17.64
N LYS A 155 -4.02 6.66 18.10
CA LYS A 155 -2.73 6.05 17.78
C LYS A 155 -2.60 5.74 16.29
N VAL A 156 -3.58 5.06 15.66
CA VAL A 156 -3.53 4.77 14.21
C VAL A 156 -3.36 6.06 13.43
N LEU A 157 -4.21 7.07 13.66
CA LEU A 157 -4.15 8.36 12.96
C LEU A 157 -2.79 9.05 13.12
N SER A 158 -2.17 8.96 14.30
CA SER A 158 -0.82 9.52 14.51
C SER A 158 0.27 8.82 13.69
N LEU A 159 0.14 7.51 13.47
CA LEU A 159 1.11 6.70 12.71
C LEU A 159 0.94 6.81 11.19
N LEU A 160 -0.18 7.38 10.73
CA LEU A 160 -0.34 7.68 9.31
C LEU A 160 0.60 8.79 8.83
N HIS A 161 1.15 9.59 9.74
CA HIS A 161 2.00 10.75 9.44
C HIS A 161 1.38 11.67 8.37
N TYR A 162 0.05 11.74 8.33
CA TYR A 162 -0.69 12.55 7.37
C TYR A 162 -1.99 13.04 8.00
N SER A 163 -2.03 14.34 8.32
CA SER A 163 -3.17 14.98 8.94
C SER A 163 -3.42 16.36 8.31
N PRO A 164 -3.82 16.41 7.03
CA PRO A 164 -4.10 17.66 6.36
C PRO A 164 -5.28 18.39 7.05
N PRO A 165 -5.27 19.73 7.08
CA PRO A 165 -6.35 20.50 7.67
C PRO A 165 -7.69 20.17 7.00
N ARG A 166 -8.78 20.21 7.78
CA ARG A 166 -10.14 20.07 7.23
C ARG A 166 -10.41 21.21 6.26
N CYS A 167 -11.10 20.91 5.17
CA CYS A 167 -11.55 21.89 4.19
C CYS A 167 -13.03 21.64 3.83
N ALA A 168 -13.69 22.65 3.28
CA ALA A 168 -15.02 22.46 2.69
C ALA A 168 -14.87 21.61 1.41
N PRO A 169 -15.73 20.59 1.17
CA PRO A 169 -15.59 19.72 0.01
C PRO A 169 -15.62 20.44 -1.34
N ARG A 170 -16.29 21.59 -1.46
CA ARG A 170 -16.39 22.38 -2.71
C ARG A 170 -16.60 21.51 -3.94
N ALA A 171 -17.60 20.61 -3.84
CA ALA A 171 -17.87 19.64 -4.87
C ALA A 171 -18.37 20.30 -6.14
N GLU A 172 -17.87 19.84 -7.28
CA GLU A 172 -18.19 20.34 -8.60
C GLU A 172 -18.63 19.16 -9.47
N VAL A 173 -19.91 19.14 -9.82
CA VAL A 173 -20.48 18.13 -10.73
C VAL A 173 -20.16 18.55 -12.16
N VAL A 174 -19.44 17.68 -12.86
CA VAL A 174 -18.95 17.92 -14.23
C VAL A 174 -19.70 17.08 -15.28
N GLU A 175 -20.42 16.05 -14.84
CA GLU A 175 -21.28 15.24 -15.69
C GLU A 175 -22.44 14.68 -14.86
N ARG A 176 -23.62 14.56 -15.47
CA ARG A 176 -24.78 13.89 -14.88
C ARG A 176 -25.45 13.02 -15.94
N VAL A 177 -25.55 11.73 -15.67
CA VAL A 177 -26.09 10.73 -16.60
C VAL A 177 -27.27 10.00 -15.95
N ASP A 178 -28.37 9.89 -16.67
CA ASP A 178 -29.47 9.02 -16.30
C ASP A 178 -29.13 7.56 -16.66
N CYS A 179 -29.07 6.69 -15.65
CA CYS A 179 -28.76 5.27 -15.80
C CYS A 179 -29.99 4.38 -15.61
N GLY A 180 -31.20 4.91 -15.79
CA GLY A 180 -32.46 4.19 -15.58
C GLY A 180 -32.91 4.28 -14.12
N GLU A 181 -32.44 3.37 -13.26
CA GLU A 181 -32.88 3.26 -11.85
C GLU A 181 -32.21 4.30 -10.92
N TYR A 182 -31.08 4.85 -11.35
CA TYR A 182 -30.33 5.87 -10.61
C TYR A 182 -29.77 6.91 -11.58
N VAL A 183 -29.34 8.04 -11.02
CA VAL A 183 -28.55 9.06 -11.71
C VAL A 183 -27.10 8.92 -11.27
N ARG A 184 -26.16 8.93 -12.21
CA ARG A 184 -24.72 8.99 -11.91
C ARG A 184 -24.21 10.41 -12.13
N GLU A 185 -23.60 10.98 -11.12
CA GLU A 185 -22.85 12.24 -11.19
C GLU A 185 -21.35 11.93 -11.23
N ARG A 186 -20.62 12.49 -12.20
CA ARG A 186 -19.16 12.59 -12.13
C ARG A 186 -18.82 13.94 -11.53
N LEU A 187 -17.97 13.95 -10.51
CA LEU A 187 -17.66 15.17 -9.77
C LEU A 187 -16.23 15.17 -9.24
N TYR A 188 -15.74 16.36 -8.92
CA TYR A 188 -14.50 16.56 -8.19
C TYR A 188 -14.80 17.26 -6.86
N PHE A 189 -14.15 16.85 -5.79
CA PHE A 189 -14.29 17.50 -4.48
C PHE A 189 -12.95 17.52 -3.73
N ASN A 190 -12.78 18.49 -2.85
CA ASN A 190 -11.60 18.69 -2.03
C ASN A 190 -11.58 17.69 -0.86
N THR A 191 -10.49 16.94 -0.74
CA THR A 191 -10.18 16.15 0.47
C THR A 191 -9.18 16.86 1.37
N THR A 192 -8.40 17.77 0.79
CA THR A 192 -7.51 18.72 1.48
C THR A 192 -7.67 20.11 0.85
N PRO A 193 -7.05 21.17 1.40
CA PRO A 193 -7.00 22.46 0.71
C PRO A 193 -6.36 22.39 -0.67
N ASP A 194 -5.39 21.48 -0.84
CA ASP A 194 -4.51 21.42 -2.00
C ASP A 194 -4.91 20.34 -3.01
N ILE A 195 -5.72 19.36 -2.59
CA ILE A 195 -6.04 18.16 -3.39
C ILE A 195 -7.55 18.07 -3.62
N ARG A 196 -7.91 17.89 -4.89
CA ARG A 196 -9.25 17.48 -5.33
C ARG A 196 -9.19 16.04 -5.81
N VAL A 197 -10.21 15.25 -5.47
CA VAL A 197 -10.34 13.86 -5.90
C VAL A 197 -11.52 13.69 -6.86
N PRO A 198 -11.36 12.90 -7.93
CA PRO A 198 -12.42 12.52 -8.85
C PRO A 198 -13.31 11.44 -8.24
N ALA A 199 -14.61 11.53 -8.48
CA ALA A 199 -15.59 10.62 -7.94
C ALA A 199 -16.76 10.35 -8.90
N TYR A 200 -17.36 9.18 -8.75
CA TYR A 200 -18.73 8.94 -9.16
C TYR A 200 -19.63 8.87 -7.94
N LEU A 201 -20.74 9.61 -7.98
CA LEU A 201 -21.83 9.57 -7.01
C LEU A 201 -23.09 9.05 -7.70
N LEU A 202 -23.68 7.99 -7.19
CA LEU A 202 -24.88 7.37 -7.72
C LEU A 202 -26.04 7.68 -6.78
N LEU A 203 -27.09 8.27 -7.33
CA LEU A 203 -28.28 8.73 -6.64
C LEU A 203 -29.48 7.90 -7.12
N PRO A 204 -29.97 6.94 -6.32
CA PRO A 204 -31.14 6.15 -6.67
C PRO A 204 -32.38 7.03 -6.84
N LYS A 205 -33.20 6.73 -7.85
CA LYS A 205 -34.46 7.43 -8.08
C LYS A 205 -35.54 6.99 -7.09
N GLY A 206 -36.62 7.76 -7.01
CA GLY A 206 -37.80 7.50 -6.18
C GLY A 206 -37.95 8.43 -4.98
N GLU A 207 -39.08 8.30 -4.29
CA GLU A 207 -39.63 9.32 -3.37
C GLU A 207 -38.84 9.55 -2.08
N LYS A 208 -37.98 8.60 -1.67
CA LYS A 208 -37.20 8.72 -0.43
C LYS A 208 -36.18 9.84 -0.54
N LYS A 209 -36.37 10.89 0.28
CA LYS A 209 -35.50 12.05 0.39
C LYS A 209 -34.12 11.77 1.02
N ARG A 210 -34.05 10.82 1.97
CA ARG A 210 -32.79 10.40 2.62
C ARG A 210 -32.64 8.88 2.59
N ARG A 211 -31.46 8.40 2.22
CA ARG A 211 -31.15 6.99 1.98
C ARG A 211 -29.86 6.58 2.70
N PRO A 212 -29.71 5.28 3.04
CA PRO A 212 -28.41 4.77 3.45
C PRO A 212 -27.39 4.98 2.32
N ALA A 213 -26.13 5.14 2.68
CA ALA A 213 -25.06 5.38 1.72
C ALA A 213 -23.93 4.34 1.84
N ILE A 214 -23.26 4.06 0.73
CA ILE A 214 -22.09 3.18 0.68
C ILE A 214 -20.91 3.91 0.06
N VAL A 215 -19.77 3.90 0.75
CA VAL A 215 -18.47 4.18 0.15
C VAL A 215 -17.97 2.90 -0.52
N ALA A 216 -18.02 2.87 -1.86
CA ALA A 216 -17.56 1.75 -2.68
C ALA A 216 -16.07 1.93 -3.00
N LEU A 217 -15.24 1.00 -2.53
CA LEU A 217 -13.80 1.08 -2.57
C LEU A 217 -13.25 0.05 -3.57
N HIS A 218 -12.60 0.52 -4.63
CA HIS A 218 -12.05 -0.34 -5.67
C HIS A 218 -10.74 -1.02 -5.23
N ASP A 219 -10.43 -2.15 -5.87
CA ASP A 219 -9.23 -2.95 -5.64
C ASP A 219 -7.95 -2.33 -6.25
N HIS A 220 -6.82 -2.96 -5.93
CA HIS A 220 -5.51 -2.72 -6.56
C HIS A 220 -5.42 -3.36 -7.95
N GLY A 221 -5.54 -4.70 -8.00
CA GLY A 221 -5.63 -5.50 -9.23
C GLY A 221 -4.40 -5.46 -10.14
N ALA A 222 -3.34 -4.75 -9.74
CA ALA A 222 -2.25 -4.34 -10.63
C ALA A 222 -2.77 -3.69 -11.93
N PHE A 223 -3.94 -3.04 -11.83
CA PHE A 223 -4.70 -2.50 -12.95
C PHE A 223 -4.97 -1.03 -12.65
N PHE A 224 -4.05 -0.18 -13.11
CA PHE A 224 -3.87 1.20 -12.70
C PHE A 224 -4.60 2.26 -13.54
N PRO A 225 -4.90 2.07 -14.85
CA PRO A 225 -5.52 3.10 -15.65
C PRO A 225 -6.94 3.49 -15.19
N TRP A 226 -7.64 2.59 -14.51
CA TRP A 226 -8.99 2.78 -13.98
C TRP A 226 -9.05 2.55 -12.48
N GLY A 227 -9.92 3.29 -11.78
CA GLY A 227 -10.15 3.13 -10.34
C GLY A 227 -11.63 2.94 -10.05
N LYS A 228 -12.36 4.03 -9.84
CA LYS A 228 -13.82 4.04 -9.59
C LYS A 228 -14.64 3.33 -10.67
N GLU A 229 -14.18 3.33 -11.92
CA GLU A 229 -14.83 2.62 -13.03
C GLU A 229 -14.80 1.10 -12.84
N LYS A 230 -13.89 0.55 -12.02
CA LYS A 230 -13.87 -0.90 -11.72
C LYS A 230 -15.13 -1.35 -10.97
N VAL A 231 -15.74 -0.45 -10.19
CA VAL A 231 -16.85 -0.78 -9.28
C VAL A 231 -18.15 -0.07 -9.64
N ILE A 232 -18.09 0.91 -10.55
CA ILE A 232 -19.22 1.65 -11.11
C ILE A 232 -19.33 1.36 -12.61
N ALA A 233 -20.52 1.00 -13.07
CA ALA A 233 -20.78 0.75 -14.48
C ALA A 233 -20.70 2.06 -15.28
N THR A 234 -20.05 2.00 -16.44
CA THR A 234 -19.95 3.06 -17.43
C THR A 234 -20.41 2.59 -18.79
N ASN A 235 -20.77 3.53 -19.68
CA ASN A 235 -21.16 3.19 -21.05
C ASN A 235 -19.89 2.97 -21.87
N ASN A 236 -19.93 2.03 -22.82
CA ASN A 236 -18.83 1.75 -23.75
C ASN A 236 -17.50 1.47 -23.04
N GLU A 237 -17.52 0.54 -22.08
CA GLU A 237 -16.32 0.17 -21.32
C GLU A 237 -15.22 -0.37 -22.22
N HIS A 238 -13.99 0.08 -21.96
CA HIS A 238 -12.81 -0.41 -22.66
C HIS A 238 -12.69 -1.94 -22.48
N PRO A 239 -12.35 -2.71 -23.52
CA PRO A 239 -12.30 -4.17 -23.43
C PRO A 239 -11.45 -4.72 -22.27
N ALA A 240 -10.32 -4.06 -21.95
CA ALA A 240 -9.50 -4.45 -20.80
C ALA A 240 -10.23 -4.29 -19.46
N LEU A 241 -11.04 -3.24 -19.29
CA LEU A 241 -11.82 -3.01 -18.08
C LEU A 241 -12.97 -4.02 -17.98
N THR A 242 -13.65 -4.30 -19.09
CA THR A 242 -14.70 -5.32 -19.16
C THR A 242 -14.17 -6.70 -18.75
N GLU A 243 -13.01 -7.10 -19.28
CA GLU A 243 -12.37 -8.37 -18.93
C GLU A 243 -11.89 -8.39 -17.47
N PHE A 244 -11.35 -7.27 -16.97
CA PHE A 244 -10.99 -7.12 -15.57
C PHE A 244 -12.20 -7.32 -14.64
N LYS A 245 -13.35 -6.70 -14.96
CA LYS A 245 -14.57 -6.91 -14.19
C LYS A 245 -15.08 -8.35 -14.28
N ARG A 246 -14.99 -8.97 -15.46
CA ARG A 246 -15.39 -10.38 -15.66
C ARG A 246 -14.66 -11.31 -14.69
N THR A 247 -13.35 -11.09 -14.52
CA THR A 247 -12.48 -11.91 -13.67
C THR A 247 -12.59 -11.57 -12.20
N ALA A 248 -12.47 -10.29 -11.83
CA ALA A 248 -12.43 -9.88 -10.41
C ALA A 248 -13.82 -9.74 -9.75
N TYR A 249 -14.87 -9.46 -10.54
CA TYR A 249 -16.20 -9.08 -10.05
C TYR A 249 -17.35 -9.82 -10.73
N SER A 250 -17.08 -10.95 -11.41
CA SER A 250 -18.07 -11.70 -12.21
C SER A 250 -18.82 -10.84 -13.24
N GLY A 251 -18.13 -9.85 -13.82
CA GLY A 251 -18.69 -8.95 -14.84
C GLY A 251 -19.63 -7.87 -14.29
N ARG A 252 -19.78 -7.80 -12.96
CA ARG A 252 -20.64 -6.82 -12.29
C ARG A 252 -19.85 -5.59 -11.86
N SER A 253 -20.56 -4.48 -11.71
CA SER A 253 -20.08 -3.28 -11.03
C SER A 253 -20.84 -3.16 -9.72
N TYR A 254 -20.30 -3.72 -8.63
CA TYR A 254 -21.06 -3.92 -7.39
C TYR A 254 -21.61 -2.61 -6.79
N GLY A 255 -20.92 -1.47 -7.01
CA GLY A 255 -21.40 -0.16 -6.58
C GLY A 255 -22.65 0.29 -7.35
N SER A 256 -22.74 -0.01 -8.65
CA SER A 256 -23.95 0.18 -9.43
C SER A 256 -25.09 -0.72 -8.98
N GLU A 257 -24.80 -1.98 -8.63
CA GLU A 257 -25.81 -2.92 -8.11
C GLU A 257 -26.36 -2.45 -6.74
N LEU A 258 -25.51 -1.90 -5.88
CA LEU A 258 -25.95 -1.27 -4.63
C LEU A 258 -26.81 -0.02 -4.86
N ALA A 259 -26.51 0.79 -5.88
CA ALA A 259 -27.35 1.92 -6.23
C ALA A 259 -28.76 1.49 -6.66
N LYS A 260 -28.88 0.45 -7.49
CA LYS A 260 -30.17 -0.17 -7.86
C LYS A 260 -30.93 -0.68 -6.63
N ARG A 261 -30.22 -1.17 -5.61
CA ARG A 261 -30.80 -1.58 -4.31
C ARG A 261 -31.22 -0.42 -3.40
N GLY A 262 -31.08 0.82 -3.85
CA GLY A 262 -31.59 2.02 -3.17
C GLY A 262 -30.57 2.73 -2.26
N TYR A 263 -29.28 2.37 -2.33
CA TYR A 263 -28.20 3.09 -1.63
C TYR A 263 -27.70 4.29 -2.43
N VAL A 264 -27.41 5.40 -1.76
CA VAL A 264 -26.50 6.39 -2.35
C VAL A 264 -25.10 5.80 -2.37
N VAL A 265 -24.43 5.77 -3.52
CA VAL A 265 -23.10 5.13 -3.63
C VAL A 265 -22.08 6.13 -4.12
N ILE A 266 -20.94 6.23 -3.44
CA ILE A 266 -19.81 7.03 -3.91
C ILE A 266 -18.57 6.16 -4.07
N ALA A 267 -17.84 6.36 -5.17
CA ALA A 267 -16.55 5.75 -5.43
C ALA A 267 -15.57 6.82 -5.91
N ILE A 268 -14.42 6.92 -5.24
CA ILE A 268 -13.30 7.78 -5.65
C ILE A 268 -12.20 6.96 -6.29
N ASP A 269 -11.37 7.59 -7.12
CA ASP A 269 -10.08 7.00 -7.47
C ASP A 269 -9.14 7.10 -6.26
N MET A 270 -8.60 5.96 -5.82
CA MET A 270 -7.54 5.98 -4.82
C MET A 270 -6.28 6.60 -5.42
N PHE A 271 -5.45 7.20 -4.57
CA PHE A 271 -4.17 7.76 -4.98
C PHE A 271 -3.38 6.71 -5.80
N TYR A 272 -2.82 7.15 -6.94
CA TYR A 272 -2.06 6.32 -7.89
C TYR A 272 -2.89 5.44 -8.86
N TRP A 273 -4.23 5.52 -8.84
CA TRP A 273 -5.14 4.84 -9.78
C TRP A 273 -6.02 5.81 -10.56
N GLY A 274 -6.59 5.34 -11.67
CA GLY A 274 -7.64 6.06 -12.40
C GLY A 274 -7.16 7.42 -12.88
N GLU A 275 -7.95 8.46 -12.64
CA GLU A 275 -7.56 9.84 -12.96
C GLU A 275 -6.42 10.38 -12.07
N ARG A 276 -6.08 9.69 -10.98
CA ARG A 276 -4.98 10.02 -10.06
C ARG A 276 -3.73 9.14 -10.25
N ARG A 277 -3.68 8.36 -11.33
CA ARG A 277 -2.53 7.51 -11.66
C ARG A 277 -1.27 8.34 -11.91
N MET A 278 -0.12 7.77 -11.59
CA MET A 278 1.15 8.39 -11.95
C MET A 278 1.30 8.42 -13.47
N GLN A 279 1.56 9.61 -14.01
CA GLN A 279 1.87 9.84 -15.41
C GLN A 279 3.23 10.51 -15.52
N LEU A 280 4.07 10.01 -16.41
CA LEU A 280 5.38 10.58 -16.68
C LEU A 280 5.35 11.46 -17.93
N ALA A 281 6.25 12.44 -18.00
CA ALA A 281 6.43 13.25 -19.20
C ALA A 281 6.84 12.39 -20.41
N SER A 282 7.58 11.31 -20.15
CA SER A 282 8.04 10.33 -21.14
C SER A 282 6.99 9.28 -21.52
N ASP A 283 5.85 9.22 -20.83
CA ASP A 283 4.79 8.26 -21.17
C ASP A 283 4.18 8.62 -22.54
N PRO A 284 3.82 7.61 -23.36
CA PRO A 284 3.09 7.84 -24.61
C PRO A 284 1.87 8.74 -24.41
N PRO A 285 1.60 9.73 -25.31
CA PRO A 285 0.46 10.63 -25.16
C PRO A 285 -0.89 9.92 -25.09
N THR A 286 -1.03 8.75 -25.74
CA THR A 286 -2.24 7.92 -25.66
C THR A 286 -2.53 7.46 -24.24
N TRP A 287 -1.51 7.31 -23.39
CA TRP A 287 -1.67 6.87 -22.01
C TRP A 287 -2.31 7.92 -21.09
N ARG A 288 -2.50 9.15 -21.58
CA ARG A 288 -3.20 10.23 -20.87
C ARG A 288 -4.71 9.99 -20.81
N ASP A 289 -5.24 9.22 -21.74
CA ASP A 289 -6.65 8.84 -21.80
C ASP A 289 -6.78 7.31 -21.88
N PRO A 290 -7.11 6.62 -20.77
CA PRO A 290 -7.22 5.17 -20.73
C PRO A 290 -8.18 4.59 -21.77
N THR A 291 -9.18 5.36 -22.21
CA THR A 291 -10.15 4.91 -23.23
C THR A 291 -9.55 4.78 -24.62
N LYS A 292 -8.38 5.40 -24.86
CA LYS A 292 -7.64 5.37 -26.13
C LYS A 292 -6.45 4.41 -26.12
N MET A 293 -6.14 3.79 -24.98
CA MET A 293 -5.06 2.81 -24.88
C MET A 293 -5.43 1.54 -25.64
N SER A 294 -4.50 0.94 -26.37
CA SER A 294 -4.65 -0.46 -26.81
C SER A 294 -4.56 -1.43 -25.61
N LEU A 295 -4.90 -2.70 -25.81
CA LEU A 295 -4.69 -3.73 -24.78
C LEU A 295 -3.21 -3.84 -24.36
N GLU A 296 -2.28 -3.69 -25.31
CA GLU A 296 -0.85 -3.71 -25.03
C GLU A 296 -0.41 -2.46 -24.26
N ASP A 297 -0.94 -1.28 -24.61
CA ASP A 297 -0.70 -0.04 -23.85
C ASP A 297 -1.13 -0.19 -22.38
N VAL A 298 -2.30 -0.79 -22.14
CA VAL A 298 -2.78 -1.06 -20.78
C VAL A 298 -1.82 -1.98 -20.04
N ALA A 299 -1.34 -3.06 -20.69
CA ALA A 299 -0.40 -3.99 -20.09
C ALA A 299 0.95 -3.32 -19.76
N GLN A 300 1.48 -2.51 -20.68
CA GLN A 300 2.71 -1.74 -20.47
C GLN A 300 2.56 -0.70 -19.35
N PHE A 301 1.45 0.05 -19.35
CA PHE A 301 1.14 1.01 -18.29
C PHE A 301 1.09 0.34 -16.92
N ASN A 302 0.47 -0.84 -16.83
CA ASN A 302 0.37 -1.62 -15.59
C ASN A 302 1.75 -2.12 -15.11
N ARG A 303 2.58 -2.65 -16.03
CA ARG A 303 3.95 -3.08 -15.71
C ARG A 303 4.79 -1.90 -15.19
N ARG A 304 4.78 -0.77 -15.91
CA ARG A 304 5.48 0.45 -15.49
C ARG A 304 4.98 0.95 -14.12
N SER A 305 3.66 1.04 -13.92
CA SER A 305 3.08 1.51 -12.66
C SER A 305 3.48 0.65 -11.48
N SER A 306 3.48 -0.67 -11.66
CA SER A 306 3.90 -1.63 -10.64
C SER A 306 5.37 -1.45 -10.29
N ALA A 307 6.24 -1.35 -11.30
CA ALA A 307 7.68 -1.16 -11.10
C ALA A 307 8.01 0.18 -10.41
N SER A 308 7.20 1.22 -10.62
CA SER A 308 7.38 2.53 -9.99
C SER A 308 6.78 2.65 -8.59
N ALA A 309 6.02 1.66 -8.10
CA ALA A 309 5.39 1.75 -6.78
C ALA A 309 6.39 1.92 -5.62
N PRO A 310 7.55 1.24 -5.58
CA PRO A 310 8.57 1.50 -4.56
C PRO A 310 9.12 2.93 -4.62
N LEU A 311 9.38 3.46 -5.82
CA LEU A 311 9.83 4.85 -5.99
C LEU A 311 8.80 5.83 -5.41
N MET A 312 7.52 5.62 -5.72
CA MET A 312 6.47 6.50 -5.20
C MET A 312 6.35 6.39 -3.67
N ALA A 313 6.46 5.19 -3.11
CA ALA A 313 6.46 4.99 -1.67
C ALA A 313 7.63 5.71 -0.99
N THR A 314 8.84 5.58 -1.53
CA THR A 314 10.01 6.32 -1.04
C THR A 314 9.77 7.82 -1.09
N GLY A 315 9.25 8.35 -2.21
CA GLY A 315 8.94 9.78 -2.32
C GLY A 315 7.92 10.28 -1.29
N LEU A 316 6.92 9.46 -0.94
CA LEU A 316 5.96 9.78 0.13
C LEU A 316 6.64 9.81 1.51
N PHE A 317 7.49 8.81 1.81
CA PHE A 317 8.21 8.76 3.08
C PHE A 317 9.19 9.93 3.24
N GLU A 318 9.90 10.29 2.18
CA GLU A 318 10.78 11.48 2.14
C GLU A 318 9.98 12.78 2.31
N ALA A 319 8.75 12.83 1.80
CA ALA A 319 7.82 13.95 2.04
C ALA A 319 7.21 13.94 3.46
N GLY A 320 7.58 12.98 4.31
CA GLY A 320 7.14 12.89 5.69
C GLY A 320 5.74 12.29 5.88
N VAL A 321 5.20 11.60 4.87
CA VAL A 321 3.85 11.03 4.88
C VAL A 321 3.86 9.55 4.54
N THR A 322 2.77 8.83 4.86
CA THR A 322 2.62 7.42 4.45
C THR A 322 1.61 7.28 3.31
N TRP A 323 1.78 6.25 2.48
CA TRP A 323 0.81 5.93 1.44
C TRP A 323 -0.57 5.64 2.03
N ALA A 324 -0.62 4.81 3.09
CA ALA A 324 -1.83 4.54 3.84
C ALA A 324 -2.50 5.83 4.34
N GLY A 325 -1.71 6.79 4.83
CA GLY A 325 -2.19 8.08 5.30
C GLY A 325 -2.92 8.87 4.23
N VAL A 326 -2.32 9.03 3.05
CA VAL A 326 -2.96 9.72 1.92
C VAL A 326 -4.27 9.05 1.53
N MET A 327 -4.25 7.72 1.36
CA MET A 327 -5.44 6.96 0.96
C MET A 327 -6.58 7.06 1.99
N PHE A 328 -6.30 6.82 3.26
CA PHE A 328 -7.33 6.79 4.29
C PHE A 328 -7.90 8.18 4.59
N MET A 329 -7.10 9.23 4.47
CA MET A 329 -7.61 10.58 4.62
C MET A 329 -8.56 10.97 3.49
N ASP A 330 -8.30 10.54 2.25
CA ASP A 330 -9.26 10.69 1.15
C ASP A 330 -10.56 9.91 1.43
N ASP A 331 -10.46 8.70 1.97
CA ASP A 331 -11.62 7.87 2.31
C ASP A 331 -12.48 8.51 3.42
N ILE A 332 -11.84 9.02 4.49
CA ILE A 332 -12.51 9.76 5.58
C ILE A 332 -13.18 11.02 5.04
N ARG A 333 -12.50 11.78 4.17
CA ARG A 333 -13.04 13.02 3.58
C ARG A 333 -14.16 12.75 2.58
N THR A 334 -14.20 11.56 1.99
CA THR A 334 -15.35 11.09 1.20
C THR A 334 -16.60 10.96 2.07
N VAL A 335 -16.46 10.46 3.31
CA VAL A 335 -17.56 10.43 4.28
C VAL A 335 -17.98 11.84 4.69
N ASP A 336 -17.03 12.74 4.96
CA ASP A 336 -17.35 14.15 5.24
C ASP A 336 -18.19 14.77 4.11
N TYR A 337 -17.83 14.51 2.85
CA TYR A 337 -18.63 14.97 1.70
C TYR A 337 -20.03 14.33 1.66
N LEU A 338 -20.15 13.01 1.84
CA LEU A 338 -21.46 12.34 1.87
C LEU A 338 -22.39 12.93 2.94
N VAL A 339 -21.87 13.27 4.12
CA VAL A 339 -22.67 13.87 5.20
C VAL A 339 -23.22 15.25 4.82
N THR A 340 -22.62 15.95 3.85
CA THR A 340 -23.16 17.22 3.32
C THR A 340 -24.31 17.02 2.33
N ARG A 341 -24.53 15.80 1.82
CA ARG A 341 -25.52 15.53 0.77
C ARG A 341 -26.92 15.40 1.36
N PRO A 342 -27.93 16.14 0.85
CA PRO A 342 -29.30 16.04 1.35
C PRO A 342 -29.94 14.67 1.13
N GLU A 343 -29.44 13.89 0.15
CA GLU A 343 -29.90 12.55 -0.18
C GLU A 343 -29.41 11.46 0.80
N VAL A 344 -28.42 11.77 1.63
CA VAL A 344 -27.76 10.82 2.51
C VAL A 344 -28.31 10.92 3.93
N ASP A 345 -28.54 9.76 4.54
CA ASP A 345 -28.72 9.66 5.98
C ASP A 345 -27.36 9.46 6.67
N PRO A 346 -26.86 10.45 7.45
CA PRO A 346 -25.55 10.36 8.08
C PRO A 346 -25.44 9.27 9.15
N ASN A 347 -26.57 8.72 9.62
CA ASN A 347 -26.60 7.63 10.59
C ASN A 347 -26.62 6.24 9.94
N ARG A 348 -26.62 6.15 8.60
CA ARG A 348 -26.71 4.90 7.85
C ARG A 348 -25.71 4.85 6.70
N ILE A 349 -24.44 5.10 7.01
CA ILE A 349 -23.33 5.00 6.07
C ILE A 349 -22.59 3.68 6.28
N GLY A 350 -22.26 2.98 5.20
CA GLY A 350 -21.38 1.82 5.22
C GLY A 350 -20.26 1.90 4.20
N CYS A 351 -19.39 0.89 4.19
CA CYS A 351 -18.33 0.74 3.19
C CYS A 351 -18.19 -0.71 2.72
N CYS A 352 -17.70 -0.88 1.49
CA CYS A 352 -17.49 -2.19 0.88
C CYS A 352 -16.34 -2.13 -0.12
N GLY A 353 -15.52 -3.17 -0.20
CA GLY A 353 -14.50 -3.29 -1.24
C GLY A 353 -13.73 -4.62 -1.24
N LEU A 354 -13.10 -4.90 -2.39
CA LEU A 354 -12.24 -6.06 -2.63
C LEU A 354 -10.75 -5.69 -2.53
N SER A 355 -9.92 -6.59 -2.00
CA SER A 355 -8.46 -6.46 -1.96
C SER A 355 -8.01 -5.22 -1.19
N VAL A 356 -7.23 -4.33 -1.80
CA VAL A 356 -6.95 -2.99 -1.25
C VAL A 356 -8.24 -2.19 -0.97
N GLY A 357 -9.33 -2.40 -1.71
CA GLY A 357 -10.65 -1.87 -1.36
C GLY A 357 -11.20 -2.46 -0.06
N GLY A 358 -10.92 -3.72 0.23
CA GLY A 358 -11.20 -4.36 1.52
C GLY A 358 -10.33 -3.78 2.63
N PHE A 359 -9.02 -3.65 2.40
CA PHE A 359 -8.10 -2.97 3.33
C PHE A 359 -8.54 -1.55 3.68
N ARG A 360 -8.93 -0.77 2.67
CA ARG A 360 -9.52 0.57 2.85
C ARG A 360 -10.84 0.50 3.61
N SER A 361 -11.72 -0.46 3.30
CA SER A 361 -13.00 -0.64 4.02
C SER A 361 -12.75 -0.90 5.50
N ALA A 362 -11.79 -1.78 5.81
CA ALA A 362 -11.42 -2.14 7.17
C ALA A 362 -10.90 -0.93 7.97
N HIS A 363 -10.08 -0.08 7.35
CA HIS A 363 -9.53 1.11 7.99
C HIS A 363 -10.57 2.22 8.09
N LEU A 364 -11.33 2.49 7.03
CA LEU A 364 -12.40 3.49 7.04
C LEU A 364 -13.42 3.17 8.14
N ALA A 365 -13.82 1.90 8.28
CA ALA A 365 -14.76 1.46 9.31
C ALA A 365 -14.20 1.62 10.75
N GLY A 366 -12.91 1.36 10.95
CA GLY A 366 -12.28 1.58 12.26
C GLY A 366 -12.03 3.06 12.58
N LEU A 367 -11.70 3.85 11.57
CA LEU A 367 -11.23 5.24 11.73
C LEU A 367 -12.35 6.27 11.68
N ASP A 368 -13.47 6.02 11.00
CA ASP A 368 -14.59 6.95 10.90
C ASP A 368 -15.84 6.44 11.63
N PRO A 369 -16.33 7.14 12.68
CA PRO A 369 -17.47 6.70 13.48
C PRO A 369 -18.82 6.77 12.74
N HIS A 370 -18.91 7.38 11.56
CA HIS A 370 -20.14 7.37 10.75
C HIS A 370 -20.38 6.03 10.07
N ILE A 371 -19.35 5.20 9.87
CA ILE A 371 -19.51 3.86 9.29
C ILE A 371 -20.22 2.95 10.28
N LYS A 372 -21.41 2.47 9.90
CA LYS A 372 -22.26 1.58 10.72
C LYS A 372 -22.23 0.13 10.28
N ALA A 373 -21.84 -0.12 9.02
CA ALA A 373 -21.61 -1.46 8.50
C ALA A 373 -20.48 -1.47 7.48
N ALA A 374 -19.66 -2.52 7.51
CA ALA A 374 -18.54 -2.71 6.61
C ALA A 374 -18.54 -4.14 6.05
N VAL A 375 -18.20 -4.26 4.76
CA VAL A 375 -17.87 -5.52 4.11
C VAL A 375 -16.45 -5.44 3.59
N VAL A 376 -15.61 -6.38 4.02
CA VAL A 376 -14.20 -6.46 3.68
C VAL A 376 -13.99 -7.74 2.88
N VAL A 377 -13.66 -7.62 1.59
CA VAL A 377 -13.51 -8.79 0.69
C VAL A 377 -12.07 -8.94 0.25
N GLY A 378 -11.55 -10.17 0.20
CA GLY A 378 -10.18 -10.46 -0.23
C GLY A 378 -9.13 -9.75 0.62
N TRP A 379 -9.46 -9.44 1.88
CA TRP A 379 -8.56 -8.81 2.83
C TRP A 379 -8.97 -9.17 4.25
N MET A 380 -8.12 -9.95 4.92
CA MET A 380 -7.76 -9.78 6.32
C MET A 380 -6.64 -10.80 6.61
N SER A 381 -5.73 -10.45 7.50
CA SER A 381 -4.75 -11.39 8.05
C SER A 381 -4.24 -10.81 9.37
N THR A 382 -3.37 -11.56 10.05
CA THR A 382 -2.55 -11.00 11.13
C THR A 382 -1.24 -10.49 10.55
N TYR A 383 -0.65 -9.45 11.15
CA TYR A 383 0.71 -9.05 10.76
C TYR A 383 1.70 -10.19 10.97
N GLY A 384 1.59 -10.91 12.10
CA GLY A 384 2.46 -12.03 12.44
C GLY A 384 2.54 -13.08 11.32
N SER A 385 1.38 -13.55 10.82
CA SER A 385 1.32 -14.54 9.74
C SER A 385 1.90 -14.03 8.42
N MET A 386 1.80 -12.73 8.14
CA MET A 386 2.29 -12.17 6.88
C MET A 386 3.81 -11.95 6.84
N LEU A 387 4.48 -11.80 8.00
CA LEU A 387 5.87 -11.37 8.08
C LEU A 387 6.85 -12.27 7.33
N GLN A 388 6.58 -13.57 7.28
CA GLN A 388 7.48 -14.53 6.66
C GLN A 388 7.46 -14.40 5.14
N ASN A 389 6.27 -14.45 4.52
CA ASN A 389 6.14 -14.71 3.08
C ASN A 389 5.15 -13.83 2.33
N LYS A 390 4.54 -12.82 2.96
CA LYS A 390 3.52 -11.97 2.32
C LYS A 390 3.76 -10.47 2.55
N LEU A 391 4.98 -10.02 2.76
CA LEU A 391 5.32 -8.60 2.93
C LEU A 391 4.94 -7.76 1.70
N THR A 392 5.17 -8.28 0.49
CA THR A 392 4.96 -7.56 -0.79
C THR A 392 3.57 -7.72 -1.40
N SER A 393 2.67 -8.51 -0.79
CA SER A 393 1.42 -8.97 -1.44
C SER A 393 0.50 -7.86 -1.96
N ILE A 394 0.47 -6.70 -1.30
CA ILE A 394 -0.25 -5.50 -1.77
C ILE A 394 0.62 -4.23 -1.66
N GLY A 395 1.94 -4.41 -1.74
CA GLY A 395 2.94 -3.34 -1.73
C GLY A 395 2.94 -2.44 -0.48
N PHE A 396 3.41 -1.21 -0.66
CA PHE A 396 3.61 -0.23 0.42
C PHE A 396 2.31 0.34 1.00
N MET A 397 1.17 0.14 0.32
CA MET A 397 -0.12 0.67 0.74
C MET A 397 -0.57 0.17 2.12
N LYS A 398 -0.18 -1.06 2.49
CA LYS A 398 -0.52 -1.65 3.79
C LYS A 398 0.41 -1.29 4.93
N VAL A 399 1.52 -0.62 4.61
CA VAL A 399 2.58 -0.36 5.57
C VAL A 399 2.23 0.91 6.33
N ILE A 400 1.90 0.74 7.60
CA ILE A 400 1.75 1.82 8.58
C ILE A 400 2.92 1.65 9.57
N PRO A 401 4.03 2.37 9.38
CA PRO A 401 5.23 2.20 10.19
C PRO A 401 4.91 2.29 11.69
N GLY A 402 5.39 1.31 12.46
CA GLY A 402 5.20 1.25 13.91
C GLY A 402 3.82 0.75 14.39
N LEU A 403 2.83 0.53 13.51
CA LEU A 403 1.49 0.06 13.94
C LEU A 403 1.56 -1.22 14.76
N TYR A 404 2.35 -2.20 14.30
CA TYR A 404 2.46 -3.50 14.94
C TYR A 404 3.07 -3.47 16.35
N GLN A 405 3.65 -2.36 16.80
CA GLN A 405 4.07 -2.22 18.20
C GLN A 405 2.88 -2.07 19.14
N TYR A 406 1.76 -1.53 18.64
CA TYR A 406 0.60 -1.16 19.44
C TYR A 406 -0.60 -2.05 19.17
N MET A 407 -0.81 -2.47 17.92
CA MET A 407 -2.00 -3.17 17.45
C MET A 407 -1.69 -4.05 16.25
N ASP A 408 -2.50 -5.08 16.09
CA ASP A 408 -2.52 -5.88 14.87
C ASP A 408 -3.62 -5.37 13.91
N LEU A 409 -3.60 -5.79 12.64
CA LEU A 409 -4.65 -5.44 11.66
C LEU A 409 -6.08 -5.76 12.14
N PRO A 410 -6.33 -6.92 12.79
CA PRO A 410 -7.64 -7.24 13.34
C PRO A 410 -8.10 -6.25 14.42
N ASP A 411 -7.19 -5.65 15.19
CA ASP A 411 -7.56 -4.66 16.21
C ASP A 411 -8.07 -3.36 15.56
N VAL A 412 -7.48 -2.96 14.43
CA VAL A 412 -7.88 -1.74 13.71
C VAL A 412 -9.30 -1.85 13.19
N VAL A 413 -9.61 -2.93 12.45
CA VAL A 413 -10.96 -3.14 11.91
C VAL A 413 -11.99 -3.38 13.01
N SER A 414 -11.58 -3.96 14.15
CA SER A 414 -12.48 -4.19 15.29
C SER A 414 -12.97 -2.90 15.94
N MET A 415 -12.35 -1.73 15.66
CA MET A 415 -12.90 -0.44 16.10
C MET A 415 -14.26 -0.12 15.45
N THR A 416 -14.69 -0.90 14.46
CA THR A 416 -16.03 -0.84 13.87
C THR A 416 -17.12 -1.10 14.90
N VAL A 417 -16.87 -1.89 15.96
CA VAL A 417 -17.84 -2.18 17.03
C VAL A 417 -18.50 -0.89 17.57
N PRO A 418 -19.84 -0.84 17.75
CA PRO A 418 -20.81 -1.93 17.56
C PRO A 418 -21.37 -2.00 16.13
N GLY A 419 -20.77 -1.39 15.12
CA GLY A 419 -21.16 -1.53 13.72
C GLY A 419 -21.00 -2.97 13.20
N GLY A 420 -21.79 -3.32 12.19
CA GLY A 420 -21.74 -4.65 11.57
C GLY A 420 -20.50 -4.83 10.71
N LEU A 421 -19.69 -5.85 10.95
CA LEU A 421 -18.51 -6.17 10.15
C LEU A 421 -18.61 -7.57 9.54
N MET A 422 -18.52 -7.65 8.21
CA MET A 422 -18.36 -8.90 7.49
C MET A 422 -17.00 -8.94 6.81
N ILE A 423 -16.31 -10.07 6.93
CA ILE A 423 -15.07 -10.34 6.20
C ILE A 423 -15.26 -11.58 5.34
N ILE A 424 -14.92 -11.47 4.06
CA ILE A 424 -15.04 -12.52 3.06
C ILE A 424 -13.66 -12.78 2.45
N ASN A 425 -13.20 -14.03 2.45
CA ASN A 425 -11.95 -14.44 1.81
C ASN A 425 -12.13 -15.69 0.94
N GLY A 426 -11.36 -15.79 -0.15
CA GLY A 426 -11.22 -17.03 -0.91
C GLY A 426 -10.21 -17.97 -0.23
N THR A 427 -10.48 -19.27 -0.16
CA THR A 427 -9.53 -20.26 0.39
C THR A 427 -8.31 -20.48 -0.52
N GLN A 428 -8.42 -20.14 -1.81
CA GLN A 428 -7.35 -20.20 -2.79
C GLN A 428 -6.71 -18.82 -3.05
N ASP A 429 -7.06 -17.81 -2.25
CA ASP A 429 -6.45 -16.49 -2.31
C ASP A 429 -4.98 -16.55 -1.85
N GLY A 430 -4.08 -16.54 -2.82
CA GLY A 430 -2.65 -16.62 -2.58
C GLY A 430 -2.01 -15.35 -1.99
N LEU A 431 -2.76 -14.25 -1.77
CA LEU A 431 -2.19 -13.00 -1.26
C LEU A 431 -1.93 -13.02 0.25
N PHE A 432 -2.62 -13.89 1.00
CA PHE A 432 -2.47 -14.00 2.45
C PHE A 432 -2.42 -15.46 2.89
N PRO A 433 -1.72 -15.78 3.99
CA PRO A 433 -1.72 -17.13 4.53
C PRO A 433 -3.10 -17.44 5.13
N LEU A 434 -3.65 -18.62 4.81
CA LEU A 434 -5.01 -19.00 5.19
C LEU A 434 -5.16 -19.16 6.72
N ASP A 435 -4.12 -19.64 7.40
CA ASP A 435 -4.02 -19.64 8.85
C ASP A 435 -4.10 -18.22 9.44
N GLY A 436 -3.44 -17.25 8.79
CA GLY A 436 -3.55 -15.83 9.11
C GLY A 436 -4.94 -15.26 8.93
N VAL A 437 -5.67 -15.71 7.90
CA VAL A 437 -7.08 -15.34 7.67
C VAL A 437 -7.94 -15.86 8.83
N TYR A 438 -7.87 -17.14 9.16
CA TYR A 438 -8.65 -17.72 10.26
C TYR A 438 -8.29 -17.12 11.63
N ALA A 439 -6.99 -16.92 11.91
CA ALA A 439 -6.54 -16.26 13.13
C ALA A 439 -7.11 -14.83 13.27
N SER A 440 -7.25 -14.12 12.14
CA SER A 440 -7.90 -12.81 12.15
C SER A 440 -9.39 -12.90 12.46
N PHE A 441 -10.10 -13.90 11.93
CA PHE A 441 -11.53 -14.10 12.21
C PHE A 441 -11.76 -14.41 13.69
N ASP A 442 -10.94 -15.29 14.26
CA ASP A 442 -11.03 -15.68 15.67
C ASP A 442 -10.82 -14.49 16.60
N LYS A 443 -9.80 -13.67 16.31
CA LYS A 443 -9.49 -12.47 17.09
C LYS A 443 -10.63 -11.45 17.02
N ILE A 444 -11.17 -11.17 15.84
CA ILE A 444 -12.26 -10.20 15.68
C ILE A 444 -13.54 -10.73 16.32
N ALA A 445 -13.87 -12.01 16.16
CA ALA A 445 -15.01 -12.64 16.83
C ALA A 445 -14.89 -12.52 18.35
N ALA A 446 -13.69 -12.69 18.91
CA ALA A 446 -13.45 -12.50 20.34
C ALA A 446 -13.69 -11.05 20.77
N VAL A 447 -13.32 -10.06 19.96
CA VAL A 447 -13.59 -8.64 20.26
C VAL A 447 -15.09 -8.36 20.27
N TYR A 448 -15.83 -8.84 19.26
CA TYR A 448 -17.29 -8.65 19.18
C TYR A 448 -18.03 -9.39 20.31
N ARG A 449 -17.57 -10.58 20.71
CA ARG A 449 -18.06 -11.29 21.92
C ARG A 449 -17.80 -10.47 23.19
N LYS A 450 -16.57 -9.97 23.39
CA LYS A 450 -16.21 -9.15 24.54
C LYS A 450 -17.01 -7.84 24.60
N ALA A 451 -17.38 -7.29 23.45
CA ALA A 451 -18.22 -6.10 23.34
C ALA A 451 -19.72 -6.37 23.52
N GLY A 452 -20.14 -7.63 23.65
CA GLY A 452 -21.55 -8.00 23.87
C GLY A 452 -22.43 -7.98 22.63
N VAL A 453 -21.84 -7.98 21.42
CA VAL A 453 -22.57 -7.94 20.13
C VAL A 453 -22.04 -8.98 19.13
N PRO A 454 -21.91 -10.27 19.50
CA PRO A 454 -21.30 -11.30 18.65
C PRO A 454 -22.00 -11.47 17.30
N GLU A 455 -23.30 -11.20 17.21
CA GLU A 455 -24.11 -11.29 15.99
C GLU A 455 -23.74 -10.25 14.93
N ARG A 456 -22.96 -9.23 15.31
CA ARG A 456 -22.51 -8.14 14.44
C ARG A 456 -21.17 -8.39 13.77
N PHE A 457 -20.59 -9.57 13.92
CA PHE A 457 -19.43 -10.00 13.16
C PHE A 457 -19.69 -11.30 12.42
N GLN A 458 -19.21 -11.38 11.17
CA GLN A 458 -19.17 -12.63 10.42
C GLN A 458 -17.91 -12.72 9.56
N GLY A 459 -17.05 -13.71 9.83
CA GLY A 459 -16.01 -14.15 8.90
C GLY A 459 -16.54 -15.29 8.05
N VAL A 460 -16.35 -15.23 6.73
CA VAL A 460 -16.80 -16.25 5.77
C VAL A 460 -15.67 -16.54 4.78
N THR A 461 -15.49 -17.82 4.46
CA THR A 461 -14.63 -18.25 3.36
C THR A 461 -15.44 -18.87 2.24
N TYR A 462 -14.98 -18.68 1.01
CA TYR A 462 -15.49 -19.35 -0.19
C TYR A 462 -14.39 -20.15 -0.84
N ASP A 463 -14.73 -21.29 -1.45
CA ASP A 463 -13.79 -22.00 -2.30
C ASP A 463 -13.60 -21.25 -3.61
N GLY A 464 -12.47 -20.57 -3.74
CA GLY A 464 -12.20 -19.71 -4.88
C GLY A 464 -10.95 -18.85 -4.71
N PRO A 465 -10.52 -18.21 -5.81
CA PRO A 465 -9.31 -17.39 -5.84
C PRO A 465 -9.55 -16.00 -5.20
N HIS A 466 -8.63 -15.08 -5.44
CA HIS A 466 -8.78 -13.68 -5.04
C HIS A 466 -9.78 -12.94 -5.97
N GLU A 467 -11.05 -12.89 -5.55
CA GLU A 467 -12.14 -12.27 -6.32
C GLU A 467 -13.27 -11.77 -5.40
N PHE A 468 -14.23 -11.04 -5.99
CA PHE A 468 -15.51 -10.72 -5.36
C PHE A 468 -16.64 -11.18 -6.30
N ASN A 469 -16.86 -12.48 -6.35
CA ASN A 469 -17.80 -13.07 -7.29
C ASN A 469 -19.27 -12.74 -6.97
N ALA A 470 -20.18 -13.13 -7.87
CA ALA A 470 -21.60 -12.84 -7.74
C ALA A 470 -22.23 -13.36 -6.43
N GLU A 471 -21.85 -14.55 -5.96
CA GLU A 471 -22.39 -15.12 -4.72
C GLU A 471 -21.91 -14.35 -3.48
N MET A 472 -20.61 -14.04 -3.43
CA MET A 472 -20.04 -13.20 -2.39
C MET A 472 -20.72 -11.81 -2.38
N GLN A 473 -21.00 -11.23 -3.55
CA GLN A 473 -21.70 -9.95 -3.67
C GLN A 473 -23.11 -10.01 -3.08
N GLU A 474 -23.90 -11.05 -3.38
CA GLU A 474 -25.23 -11.21 -2.78
C GLU A 474 -25.18 -11.34 -1.26
N LYS A 475 -24.19 -12.07 -0.73
CA LYS A 475 -23.95 -12.18 0.72
C LYS A 475 -23.61 -10.83 1.35
N ALA A 476 -22.72 -10.07 0.72
CA ALA A 476 -22.33 -8.73 1.13
C ALA A 476 -23.52 -7.76 1.14
N PHE A 477 -24.33 -7.78 0.08
CA PHE A 477 -25.51 -6.91 -0.02
C PHE A 477 -26.55 -7.24 1.05
N THR A 478 -26.76 -8.52 1.34
CA THR A 478 -27.64 -8.97 2.44
C THR A 478 -27.14 -8.48 3.79
N TRP A 479 -25.83 -8.51 4.02
CA TRP A 479 -25.23 -7.97 5.25
C TRP A 479 -25.44 -6.47 5.39
N LEU A 480 -25.17 -5.70 4.34
CA LEU A 480 -25.39 -4.25 4.33
C LEU A 480 -26.87 -3.92 4.55
N ASP A 481 -27.78 -4.64 3.90
CA ASP A 481 -29.23 -4.49 4.08
C ASP A 481 -29.64 -4.70 5.53
N ARG A 482 -29.14 -5.76 6.18
CA ARG A 482 -29.43 -6.06 7.59
C ARG A 482 -29.07 -4.92 8.55
N TRP A 483 -27.97 -4.20 8.28
CA TRP A 483 -27.41 -3.25 9.24
C TRP A 483 -27.63 -1.78 8.88
N LEU A 484 -27.99 -1.48 7.63
CA LEU A 484 -28.16 -0.10 7.16
C LEU A 484 -29.57 0.22 6.67
N LYS A 485 -30.39 -0.77 6.29
CA LYS A 485 -31.80 -0.50 5.96
C LYS A 485 -32.64 -0.45 7.24
N PRO A 486 -33.71 0.36 7.25
CA PRO A 486 -34.59 0.51 8.40
C PRO A 486 -35.41 -0.76 8.68
#